data_AF-A0A960MFI7-F1
#
_entry.id   AF-A0A960MFI7-F1
#
_cell.length_a   1.000
_cell.length_b   1.000
_cell.length_c   1.000
_cell.angle_alpha   90.00
_cell.angle_beta   90.00
_cell.angle_gamma   90.00
#
_symmetry.space_group_name_H-M   'P 1'
#
loop_
_entity.id
_entity.type
_entity.pdbx_description
1 polymer ?
#
loop_
_entity_poly.entity_id
_entity_poly.type
_entity_poly.pdbx_seq_one_letter_code
_entity_poly.pdbx_strand_id
1 'polypeptide(L)'
;SYLNEVLEYREGLPITLSVIFIEVAHRLGIKGVEGIPLPGHFLVGHRDGKAEPPLALIDVYDGGKMISRKEAEDLAWSVTRSFPTPRSFDASPPKDVIVRMLRNLIGIDMQDRRPQDAMPYIELVLAISPEEGDERFQRALLRAQKKDIDGAKVDLDWLLEHRPPGGIDYNRLQFFRDQLDSETPSSLDAAK
;
A
#
# COMPACT_ATOMS: atom_id res chain seq x y z
N SER A 1 0.68 7.52 -21.19
CA SER A 1 0.45 6.09 -20.91
C SER A 1 1.81 5.51 -20.61
N TYR A 2 2.08 5.04 -19.40
CA TYR A 2 3.40 4.54 -19.00
C TYR A 2 3.53 3.02 -19.17
N LEU A 3 2.50 2.36 -19.70
CA LEU A 3 2.46 0.90 -19.83
C LEU A 3 3.50 0.36 -20.82
N ASN A 4 3.73 1.08 -21.92
CA ASN A 4 4.78 0.74 -22.89
C ASN A 4 6.17 0.91 -22.27
N GLU A 5 6.40 1.97 -21.49
CA GLU A 5 7.69 2.19 -20.81
C GLU A 5 7.95 1.14 -19.71
N VAL A 6 6.92 0.73 -18.97
CA VAL A 6 7.00 -0.38 -18.00
C VAL A 6 7.39 -1.69 -18.68
N LEU A 7 6.85 -1.97 -19.86
CA LEU A 7 7.16 -3.19 -20.63
C LEU A 7 8.53 -3.12 -21.32
N GLU A 8 8.95 -1.92 -21.74
CA GLU A 8 10.18 -1.68 -22.51
C GLU A 8 11.42 -1.61 -21.60
N TYR A 9 11.32 -0.95 -20.44
CA TYR A 9 12.45 -0.76 -19.53
C TYR A 9 12.46 -1.72 -18.34
N ARG A 10 11.37 -2.46 -18.09
CA ARG A 10 11.16 -3.24 -16.85
C ARG A 10 11.28 -2.40 -15.57
N GLU A 11 11.15 -1.08 -15.69
CA GLU A 11 11.23 -0.11 -14.59
C GLU A 11 9.85 0.19 -13.97
N GLY A 12 8.83 -0.63 -14.28
CA GLY A 12 7.56 -0.54 -13.58
C GLY A 12 7.64 -1.10 -12.17
N LEU A 13 6.77 -0.59 -11.29
CA LEU A 13 6.54 -1.20 -9.99
C LEU A 13 6.27 -2.72 -10.19
N PRO A 14 6.94 -3.63 -9.45
CA PRO A 14 6.80 -5.08 -9.62
C PRO A 14 5.34 -5.56 -9.70
N ILE A 15 4.46 -4.94 -8.92
CA ILE A 15 3.01 -5.23 -8.91
C ILE A 15 2.33 -4.94 -10.26
N THR A 16 2.74 -3.89 -10.98
CA THR A 16 2.15 -3.53 -12.28
C THR A 16 2.47 -4.61 -13.31
N LEU A 17 3.71 -5.10 -13.33
CA LEU A 17 4.11 -6.16 -14.25
C LEU A 17 3.37 -7.48 -13.95
N SER A 18 3.19 -7.81 -12.68
CA SER A 18 2.38 -8.96 -12.26
C SER A 18 0.91 -8.84 -12.68
N VAL A 19 0.30 -7.65 -12.60
CA VAL A 19 -1.07 -7.42 -13.10
C VAL A 19 -1.14 -7.66 -14.61
N ILE A 20 -0.19 -7.13 -15.39
CA ILE A 20 -0.16 -7.38 -16.84
C ILE A 20 -0.04 -8.88 -17.14
N PHE A 21 0.83 -9.58 -16.42
CA PHE A 21 1.01 -11.02 -16.58
C PHE A 21 -0.29 -11.78 -16.33
N ILE A 22 -0.98 -11.48 -15.23
CA ILE A 22 -2.27 -12.10 -14.88
C ILE A 22 -3.30 -11.85 -15.99
N GLU A 23 -3.43 -10.61 -16.46
CA GLU A 23 -4.38 -10.25 -17.52
C GLU A 23 -4.07 -10.91 -18.86
N VAL A 24 -2.79 -11.03 -19.21
CA VAL A 24 -2.38 -11.77 -20.42
C VAL A 24 -2.72 -13.26 -20.28
N ALA A 25 -2.44 -13.87 -19.13
CA ALA A 25 -2.77 -15.27 -18.88
C ALA A 25 -4.28 -15.54 -18.99
N HIS A 26 -5.10 -14.66 -18.41
CA HIS A 26 -6.56 -14.76 -18.51
C HIS A 26 -7.06 -14.62 -19.95
N ARG A 27 -6.50 -13.70 -20.72
CA ARG A 27 -6.84 -13.52 -22.15
C ARG A 27 -6.46 -14.73 -23.00
N LEU A 28 -5.43 -15.48 -22.60
CA LEU A 28 -5.03 -16.75 -23.22
C LEU A 28 -5.87 -17.94 -22.72
N GLY A 29 -6.83 -17.71 -21.82
CA GLY A 29 -7.70 -18.76 -21.27
C GLY A 29 -7.05 -19.58 -20.16
N ILE A 30 -5.89 -19.17 -19.64
CA ILE A 30 -5.22 -19.80 -18.52
C ILE A 30 -5.93 -19.38 -17.24
N LYS A 31 -6.54 -20.35 -16.55
CA LYS A 31 -7.31 -20.13 -15.32
C LYS A 31 -6.43 -20.31 -14.08
N GLY A 32 -6.85 -19.75 -12.96
CA GLY A 32 -6.17 -19.93 -11.67
C GLY A 32 -4.85 -19.16 -11.57
N VAL A 33 -4.65 -18.14 -12.41
CA VAL A 33 -3.50 -17.22 -12.31
C VAL A 33 -3.94 -16.00 -11.50
N GLU A 34 -3.28 -15.75 -10.37
CA GLU A 34 -3.71 -14.80 -9.34
C GLU A 34 -2.51 -14.07 -8.74
N GLY A 35 -2.71 -12.87 -8.17
CA GLY A 35 -1.65 -12.12 -7.49
C GLY A 35 -1.45 -12.59 -6.04
N ILE A 36 -0.20 -12.78 -5.62
CA ILE A 36 0.17 -13.27 -4.27
C ILE A 36 0.87 -12.16 -3.47
N PRO A 37 0.26 -11.68 -2.36
CA PRO A 37 0.75 -10.51 -1.64
C PRO A 37 1.77 -10.91 -0.57
N LEU A 38 3.03 -11.07 -0.96
CA LEU A 38 4.09 -11.30 0.02
C LEU A 38 4.50 -9.99 0.71
N PRO A 39 5.00 -10.05 1.95
CA PRO A 39 5.67 -8.91 2.56
C PRO A 39 6.89 -8.50 1.71
N GLY A 40 6.95 -7.22 1.32
CA GLY A 40 8.05 -6.68 0.50
C GLY A 40 8.05 -7.09 -0.99
N HIS A 41 7.27 -8.08 -1.40
CA HIS A 41 7.24 -8.61 -2.79
C HIS A 41 5.82 -8.84 -3.29
N PHE A 42 5.61 -8.88 -4.60
CA PHE A 42 4.32 -9.25 -5.18
C PHE A 42 4.53 -10.26 -6.31
N LEU A 43 4.10 -11.50 -6.07
CA LEU A 43 4.31 -12.61 -6.99
C LEU A 43 3.03 -12.92 -7.76
N VAL A 44 3.16 -13.75 -8.79
CA VAL A 44 2.03 -14.41 -9.43
C VAL A 44 1.96 -15.86 -8.96
N GLY A 45 0.77 -16.29 -8.58
CA GLY A 45 0.44 -17.66 -8.26
C GLY A 45 -0.32 -18.31 -9.42
N HIS A 46 -0.03 -19.58 -9.71
CA HIS A 46 -0.83 -20.38 -10.64
C HIS A 46 -1.31 -21.66 -9.96
N ARG A 47 -2.64 -21.86 -9.97
CA ARG A 47 -3.36 -23.01 -9.43
C ARG A 47 -4.12 -23.70 -10.55
N ASP A 48 -3.56 -24.77 -11.11
CA ASP A 48 -4.22 -25.57 -12.15
C ASP A 48 -4.95 -26.81 -11.60
N GLY A 49 -4.85 -27.06 -10.29
CA GLY A 49 -5.45 -28.20 -9.60
C GLY A 49 -4.83 -29.56 -9.96
N LYS A 50 -3.77 -29.58 -10.77
CA LYS A 50 -3.10 -30.79 -11.26
C LYS A 50 -1.62 -30.85 -10.88
N ALA A 51 -1.02 -29.72 -10.54
CA ALA A 51 0.38 -29.61 -10.12
C ALA A 51 0.59 -30.03 -8.65
N GLU A 52 1.78 -30.58 -8.37
CA GLU A 52 2.33 -30.74 -7.02
C GLU A 52 3.63 -29.93 -6.91
N PRO A 53 3.71 -28.89 -6.05
CA PRO A 53 2.65 -28.39 -5.18
C PRO A 53 1.51 -27.72 -5.98
N PRO A 54 0.29 -27.63 -5.40
CA PRO A 54 -0.90 -27.08 -6.06
C PRO A 54 -0.83 -25.58 -6.36
N LEU A 55 0.22 -24.89 -5.89
CA LEU A 55 0.50 -23.49 -6.16
C LEU A 55 1.92 -23.37 -6.71
N ALA A 56 2.02 -23.00 -7.98
CA ALA A 56 3.26 -22.50 -8.57
C ALA A 56 3.41 -21.00 -8.27
N LEU A 57 4.59 -20.57 -7.84
CA LEU A 57 4.92 -19.15 -7.63
C LEU A 57 5.87 -18.68 -8.73
N ILE A 58 5.55 -17.52 -9.28
CA ILE A 58 6.26 -16.89 -10.39
C ILE A 58 6.67 -15.48 -9.95
N ASP A 59 7.97 -15.22 -9.94
CA ASP A 59 8.51 -13.88 -9.82
C ASP A 59 8.57 -13.23 -11.21
N VAL A 60 7.53 -12.48 -11.54
CA VAL A 60 7.42 -11.81 -12.85
C VAL A 60 8.46 -10.69 -12.97
N TYR A 61 8.84 -10.07 -11.85
CA TYR A 61 9.83 -9.00 -11.84
C TYR A 61 11.24 -9.55 -12.07
N ASP A 62 11.59 -10.69 -11.48
CA ASP A 62 12.82 -11.43 -11.75
C ASP A 62 12.72 -12.32 -13.01
N GLY A 63 12.23 -11.74 -14.11
CA GLY A 63 12.22 -12.38 -15.42
C GLY A 63 11.26 -13.56 -15.58
N GLY A 64 10.24 -13.68 -14.72
CA GLY A 64 9.28 -14.80 -14.76
C GLY A 64 9.82 -16.08 -14.13
N LYS A 65 10.79 -15.98 -13.23
CA LYS A 65 11.41 -17.13 -12.57
C LYS A 65 10.38 -17.88 -11.73
N MET A 66 10.34 -19.21 -11.89
CA MET A 66 9.62 -20.09 -10.98
C MET A 66 10.38 -20.16 -9.66
N ILE A 67 9.72 -19.83 -8.55
CA ILE A 67 10.33 -19.85 -7.22
C ILE A 67 9.58 -20.80 -6.29
N SER A 68 10.34 -21.48 -5.44
CA SER A 68 9.80 -22.33 -4.39
C SER A 68 9.18 -21.50 -3.27
N ARG A 69 8.33 -22.13 -2.45
CA ARG A 69 7.78 -21.49 -1.25
C ARG A 69 8.87 -21.01 -0.29
N LYS A 70 9.95 -21.79 -0.16
CA LYS A 70 11.09 -21.43 0.68
C LYS A 70 11.81 -20.18 0.16
N GLU A 71 12.07 -20.11 -1.16
CA GLU A 71 12.65 -18.90 -1.77
C GLU A 71 11.75 -17.68 -1.58
N ALA A 72 10.43 -17.83 -1.68
CA ALA A 72 9.47 -16.78 -1.38
C ALA A 72 9.52 -16.31 0.10
N GLU A 73 9.66 -17.25 1.04
CA GLU A 73 9.85 -16.95 2.46
C GLU A 73 11.16 -16.20 2.72
N ASP A 74 12.25 -16.63 2.09
CA ASP A 74 13.57 -16.01 2.19
C ASP A 74 13.56 -14.57 1.59
N LEU A 75 12.87 -14.37 0.46
CA LEU A 75 12.66 -13.06 -0.16
C LEU A 75 11.93 -12.11 0.80
N ALA A 76 10.82 -12.55 1.39
CA ALA A 76 10.07 -11.74 2.36
C ALA A 76 10.93 -11.38 3.57
N TRP A 77 11.65 -12.36 4.14
CA TRP A 77 12.55 -12.14 5.27
C TRP A 77 13.64 -11.10 4.97
N SER A 78 14.22 -11.14 3.76
CA SER A 78 15.31 -10.23 3.40
C SER A 78 14.90 -8.75 3.46
N VAL A 79 13.64 -8.45 3.17
CA VAL A 79 13.08 -7.09 3.13
C VAL A 79 12.45 -6.68 4.46
N THR A 80 11.62 -7.54 5.04
CA THR A 80 10.78 -7.15 6.20
C THR A 80 11.29 -7.69 7.53
N ARG A 81 12.30 -8.56 7.52
CA ARG A 81 12.77 -9.31 8.70
C ARG A 81 11.64 -10.07 9.42
N SER A 82 10.64 -10.50 8.65
CA SER A 82 9.47 -11.24 9.14
C SER A 82 9.08 -12.32 8.14
N PHE A 83 8.70 -13.50 8.62
CA PHE A 83 8.22 -14.58 7.77
C PHE A 83 6.77 -14.34 7.33
N PRO A 84 6.42 -14.70 6.08
CA PRO A 84 5.04 -14.64 5.62
C PRO A 84 4.17 -15.64 6.37
N THR A 85 2.91 -15.28 6.60
CA THR A 85 1.92 -16.20 7.19
C THR A 85 1.39 -17.14 6.10
N PRO A 86 0.71 -18.25 6.45
CA PRO A 86 0.03 -19.07 5.45
C PRO A 86 -0.91 -18.27 4.53
N ARG A 87 -1.62 -17.27 5.09
CA ARG A 87 -2.52 -16.38 4.35
C ARG A 87 -1.81 -15.45 3.36
N SER A 88 -0.51 -15.19 3.54
CA SER A 88 0.27 -14.39 2.60
C SER A 88 0.43 -15.07 1.22
N PHE A 89 0.06 -16.36 1.12
CA PHE A 89 0.05 -17.13 -0.12
C PHE A 89 -1.36 -17.32 -0.71
N ASP A 90 -2.35 -16.64 -0.16
CA ASP A 90 -3.70 -16.58 -0.72
C ASP A 90 -3.75 -15.54 -1.84
N ALA A 91 -4.74 -15.67 -2.72
CA ALA A 91 -4.95 -14.72 -3.81
C ALA A 91 -5.35 -13.34 -3.27
N SER A 92 -4.77 -12.30 -3.85
CA SER A 92 -5.15 -10.92 -3.57
C SER A 92 -6.45 -10.56 -4.31
N PRO A 93 -7.50 -10.10 -3.62
CA PRO A 93 -8.63 -9.45 -4.27
C PRO A 93 -8.16 -8.26 -5.13
N PRO A 94 -8.83 -7.95 -6.25
CA PRO A 94 -8.46 -6.81 -7.09
C PRO A 94 -8.38 -5.48 -6.33
N LYS A 95 -9.27 -5.28 -5.35
CA LYS A 95 -9.27 -4.11 -4.46
C LYS A 95 -7.92 -3.96 -3.73
N ASP A 96 -7.40 -5.04 -3.18
CA ASP A 96 -6.18 -5.03 -2.38
C ASP A 96 -4.94 -4.81 -3.27
N VAL A 97 -4.97 -5.33 -4.50
CA VAL A 97 -3.94 -5.06 -5.52
C VAL A 97 -3.90 -3.57 -5.83
N ILE A 98 -5.05 -2.93 -6.06
CA ILE A 98 -5.14 -1.48 -6.33
C ILE A 98 -4.62 -0.67 -5.14
N VAL A 99 -5.07 -0.99 -3.91
CA VAL A 99 -4.58 -0.30 -2.70
C VAL A 99 -3.07 -0.43 -2.58
N ARG A 100 -2.50 -1.60 -2.87
CA ARG A 100 -1.05 -1.82 -2.84
C ARG A 100 -0.32 -1.03 -3.94
N MET A 101 -0.89 -0.90 -5.13
CA MET A 101 -0.34 -0.05 -6.18
C MET A 101 -0.32 1.43 -5.74
N LEU A 102 -1.40 1.92 -5.14
CA LEU A 102 -1.46 3.28 -4.61
C LEU A 102 -0.45 3.52 -3.49
N ARG A 103 -0.30 2.56 -2.56
CA ARG A 103 0.73 2.59 -1.51
C ARG A 103 2.15 2.69 -2.07
N ASN A 104 2.43 2.00 -3.17
CA ASN A 104 3.73 2.12 -3.83
C ASN A 104 3.95 3.53 -4.39
N LEU A 105 2.93 4.15 -4.99
CA LEU A 105 3.02 5.54 -5.50
C LEU A 105 3.19 6.55 -4.36
N ILE A 106 2.43 6.39 -3.27
CA ILE A 106 2.60 7.19 -2.05
C ILE A 106 4.05 7.08 -1.55
N GLY A 107 4.59 5.86 -1.50
CA GLY A 107 5.98 5.62 -1.09
C GLY A 107 7.00 6.36 -1.95
N ILE A 108 6.82 6.38 -3.28
CA ILE A 108 7.68 7.11 -4.21
C ILE A 108 7.67 8.62 -3.91
N ASP A 109 6.49 9.23 -3.86
CA ASP A 109 6.38 10.69 -3.66
C ASP A 109 6.88 11.14 -2.27
N MET A 110 6.65 10.30 -1.26
CA MET A 110 7.19 10.51 0.09
C MET A 110 8.72 10.46 0.11
N GLN A 111 9.35 9.55 -0.65
CA GLN A 111 10.81 9.43 -0.76
C GLN A 111 11.45 10.56 -1.58
N ASP A 112 10.79 10.97 -2.66
CA ASP A 112 11.22 12.05 -3.56
C ASP A 112 11.14 13.45 -2.92
N ARG A 113 10.79 13.53 -1.63
CA ARG A 113 10.61 14.78 -0.87
C ARG A 113 9.54 15.69 -1.47
N ARG A 114 8.56 15.09 -2.17
CA ARG A 114 7.36 15.74 -2.69
C ARG A 114 6.11 15.17 -2.00
N PRO A 115 6.03 15.21 -0.66
CA PRO A 115 5.00 14.48 0.09
C PRO A 115 3.58 14.97 -0.20
N GLN A 116 3.44 16.17 -0.74
CA GLN A 116 2.14 16.75 -1.13
C GLN A 116 1.60 16.14 -2.43
N ASP A 117 2.46 15.62 -3.31
CA ASP A 117 2.05 14.94 -4.54
C ASP A 117 1.38 13.59 -4.22
N ALA A 118 1.62 13.03 -3.03
CA ALA A 118 1.00 11.80 -2.55
C ALA A 118 -0.48 11.97 -2.13
N MET A 119 -0.96 13.20 -1.91
CA MET A 119 -2.30 13.46 -1.37
C MET A 119 -3.43 12.81 -2.18
N PRO A 120 -3.49 12.93 -3.53
CA PRO A 120 -4.55 12.30 -4.31
C PRO A 120 -4.57 10.78 -4.18
N TYR A 121 -3.40 10.14 -4.02
CA TYR A 121 -3.31 8.69 -3.83
C TYR A 121 -3.80 8.27 -2.45
N ILE A 122 -3.45 9.03 -1.41
CA ILE A 122 -3.93 8.82 -0.04
C ILE A 122 -5.45 8.96 0.02
N GLU A 123 -6.01 9.99 -0.59
CA GLU A 123 -7.47 10.19 -0.66
C GLU A 123 -8.16 9.06 -1.40
N LEU A 124 -7.57 8.56 -2.49
CA LEU A 124 -8.11 7.43 -3.23
C LEU A 124 -8.05 6.13 -2.43
N VAL A 125 -6.96 5.87 -1.68
CA VAL A 125 -6.91 4.72 -0.75
C VAL A 125 -8.05 4.82 0.26
N LEU A 126 -8.24 5.98 0.88
CA LEU A 126 -9.28 6.17 1.91
C LEU A 126 -10.71 6.16 1.35
N ALA A 127 -10.90 6.45 0.06
CA ALA A 127 -12.17 6.27 -0.63
C ALA A 127 -12.48 4.79 -0.89
N ILE A 128 -11.45 3.97 -1.12
CA ILE A 128 -11.57 2.53 -1.39
C ILE A 128 -11.66 1.73 -0.08
N SER A 129 -10.81 2.05 0.90
CA SER A 129 -10.65 1.39 2.19
C SER A 129 -10.55 2.46 3.30
N PRO A 130 -11.69 2.97 3.78
CA PRO A 130 -11.73 4.06 4.78
C PRO A 130 -11.16 3.68 6.15
N GLU A 131 -10.98 2.39 6.41
CA GLU A 131 -10.42 1.81 7.63
C GLU A 131 -8.88 1.88 7.73
N GLU A 132 -8.20 2.30 6.66
CA GLU A 132 -6.74 2.30 6.56
C GLU A 132 -6.13 3.41 7.43
N GLY A 133 -5.62 3.01 8.61
CA GLY A 133 -5.14 3.93 9.64
C GLY A 133 -3.87 4.69 9.24
N ASP A 134 -2.92 4.00 8.63
CA ASP A 134 -1.62 4.60 8.26
C ASP A 134 -1.81 5.72 7.21
N GLU A 135 -2.63 5.49 6.19
CA GLU A 135 -2.96 6.50 5.16
C GLU A 135 -3.75 7.66 5.76
N ARG A 136 -4.66 7.41 6.70
CA ARG A 136 -5.38 8.48 7.39
C ARG A 136 -4.44 9.34 8.24
N PHE A 137 -3.47 8.73 8.91
CA PHE A 137 -2.44 9.45 9.66
C PHE A 137 -1.56 10.28 8.73
N GLN A 138 -1.11 9.72 7.59
CA GLN A 138 -0.38 10.45 6.57
C GLN A 138 -1.17 11.66 6.06
N ARG A 139 -2.47 11.50 5.78
CA ARG A 139 -3.35 12.61 5.37
C ARG A 139 -3.39 13.71 6.42
N ALA A 140 -3.53 13.35 7.70
CA ALA A 140 -3.55 14.32 8.79
C ALA A 140 -2.27 15.16 8.83
N LEU A 141 -1.10 14.52 8.67
CA LEU A 141 0.19 15.23 8.64
C LEU A 141 0.29 16.20 7.45
N LEU A 142 -0.14 15.76 6.25
CA LEU A 142 -0.09 16.60 5.06
C LEU A 142 -1.06 17.78 5.13
N ARG A 143 -2.25 17.57 5.70
CA ARG A 143 -3.25 18.63 5.97
C ARG A 143 -2.71 19.66 6.94
N ALA A 144 -2.12 19.21 8.06
CA ALA A 144 -1.48 20.11 9.03
C ALA A 144 -0.35 20.94 8.40
N GLN A 145 0.50 20.35 7.56
CA GLN A 145 1.55 21.07 6.81
C GLN A 145 0.97 22.15 5.88
N LYS A 146 -0.22 21.93 5.32
CA LYS A 146 -0.94 22.89 4.47
C LYS A 146 -1.78 23.88 5.27
N LYS A 147 -1.71 23.87 6.60
CA LYS A 147 -2.53 24.67 7.53
C LYS A 147 -4.03 24.35 7.47
N ASP A 148 -4.41 23.20 6.90
CA ASP A 148 -5.74 22.63 7.06
C ASP A 148 -5.81 21.91 8.42
N ILE A 149 -5.89 22.71 9.48
CA ILE A 149 -5.87 22.22 10.87
C ILE A 149 -7.16 21.47 11.17
N ASP A 150 -8.31 21.96 10.72
CA ASP A 150 -9.60 21.32 10.94
C ASP A 150 -9.66 19.94 10.28
N GLY A 151 -9.23 19.84 9.02
CA GLY A 151 -9.16 18.55 8.31
C GLY A 151 -8.17 17.58 8.95
N ALA A 152 -7.04 18.07 9.48
CA ALA A 152 -6.10 17.24 10.22
C ALA A 152 -6.72 16.70 11.52
N LYS A 153 -7.42 17.55 12.28
CA LYS A 153 -8.10 17.15 13.52
C LYS A 153 -9.14 16.07 13.29
N VAL A 154 -9.94 16.19 12.23
CA VAL A 154 -10.93 15.15 11.84
C VAL A 154 -10.28 13.78 11.65
N ASP A 155 -9.12 13.73 10.98
CA ASP A 155 -8.41 12.47 10.76
C ASP A 155 -7.79 11.90 12.03
N LEU A 156 -7.21 12.76 12.88
CA LEU A 156 -6.61 12.36 14.16
C LEU A 156 -7.66 11.89 15.16
N ASP A 157 -8.81 12.57 15.25
CA ASP A 157 -9.90 12.21 16.14
C ASP A 157 -10.47 10.84 15.76
N TRP A 158 -10.65 10.60 14.45
CA TRP A 158 -11.05 9.28 13.96
C TRP A 158 -10.06 8.19 14.37
N LEU A 159 -8.74 8.45 14.26
CA LEU A 159 -7.71 7.49 14.64
C LEU A 159 -7.72 7.20 16.15
N LEU A 160 -7.88 8.22 16.98
CA LEU A 160 -7.96 8.08 18.45
C LEU A 160 -9.20 7.30 18.89
N GLU A 161 -10.32 7.48 18.19
CA GLU A 161 -11.59 6.79 18.44
C GLU A 161 -11.55 5.33 18.00
N HIS A 162 -11.13 5.06 16.75
CA HIS A 162 -11.26 3.74 16.14
C HIS A 162 -10.07 2.82 16.41
N ARG A 163 -8.90 3.41 16.71
CA ARG A 163 -7.65 2.71 16.99
C ARG A 163 -7.36 1.53 16.04
N PRO A 164 -7.33 1.76 14.71
CA PRO A 164 -7.03 0.69 13.77
C PRO A 164 -5.68 0.01 14.12
N PRO A 165 -5.55 -1.30 13.86
CA PRO A 165 -4.27 -1.98 14.01
C PRO A 165 -3.25 -1.37 13.04
N GLY A 166 -1.99 -1.22 13.47
CA GLY A 166 -0.94 -0.62 12.65
C GLY A 166 0.26 -0.17 13.47
N GLY A 167 1.15 0.59 12.83
CA GLY A 167 2.38 1.12 13.45
C GLY A 167 2.18 2.40 14.26
N ILE A 168 0.93 2.83 14.49
CA ILE A 168 0.61 4.11 15.11
C ILE A 168 0.81 4.04 16.64
N ASP A 169 1.68 4.92 17.16
CA ASP A 169 1.80 5.17 18.59
C ASP A 169 0.70 6.15 19.04
N TYR A 170 -0.35 5.61 19.64
CA TYR A 170 -1.51 6.39 20.09
C TYR A 170 -1.21 7.41 21.18
N ASN A 171 -0.15 7.23 21.97
CA ASN A 171 0.25 8.22 22.97
C ASN A 171 0.87 9.44 22.28
N ARG A 172 1.72 9.22 21.28
CA ARG A 172 2.26 10.30 20.44
C ARG A 172 1.18 10.96 19.60
N LEU A 173 0.23 10.18 19.10
CA LEU A 173 -0.91 10.69 18.33
C LEU A 173 -1.76 11.67 19.16
N GLN A 174 -2.07 11.32 20.41
CA GLN A 174 -2.80 12.21 21.33
C GLN A 174 -2.03 13.51 21.56
N PHE A 175 -0.74 13.42 21.87
CA PHE A 175 0.09 14.60 22.07
C PHE A 175 0.10 15.52 20.84
N PHE A 176 0.24 14.94 19.64
CA PHE A 176 0.18 15.71 18.39
C PHE A 176 -1.19 16.39 18.19
N ARG A 177 -2.28 15.68 18.50
CA ARG A 177 -3.64 16.23 18.42
C ARG A 177 -3.86 17.41 19.35
N ASP A 178 -3.34 17.35 20.58
CA ASP A 178 -3.44 18.41 21.58
C ASP A 178 -2.62 19.65 21.17
N GLN A 179 -1.46 19.46 20.54
CA GLN A 179 -0.63 20.57 20.03
C GLN A 179 -1.35 21.39 18.96
N LEU A 180 -2.12 20.76 18.07
CA LEU A 180 -2.88 21.45 17.03
C LEU A 180 -3.99 22.38 17.60
N ASP A 181 -4.45 22.16 18.83
CA ASP A 181 -5.37 23.07 19.50
C ASP A 181 -4.66 24.33 20.03
N SER A 182 -3.38 24.20 20.42
CA SER A 182 -2.57 25.31 20.94
C SER A 182 -2.06 26.29 19.87
N GLU A 183 -1.94 25.84 18.62
CA GLU A 183 -1.48 26.67 17.48
C GLU A 183 -2.63 27.41 16.77
N THR A 184 -3.88 27.18 17.16
CA THR A 184 -5.02 27.92 16.62
C THR A 184 -5.07 29.30 17.27
N PRO A 185 -4.87 30.43 16.56
CA PRO A 185 -5.03 31.75 17.16
C PRO A 185 -6.47 31.84 17.67
N SER A 186 -6.60 32.10 18.97
CA SER A 186 -7.88 32.46 19.57
C SER A 186 -8.54 33.55 18.71
N SER A 187 -9.72 33.27 18.17
CA SER A 187 -10.53 34.21 17.39
C SER A 187 -11.00 35.42 18.20
N LEU A 188 -10.48 35.62 19.41
CA LEU A 188 -10.73 36.77 20.30
C LEU A 188 -9.77 37.95 20.10
N ASP A 189 -8.68 37.82 19.32
CA ASP A 189 -7.73 38.94 19.10
C ASP A 189 -7.93 39.71 17.77
N ALA A 190 -8.93 39.37 16.96
CA ALA A 190 -9.26 40.10 15.72
C ALA A 190 -10.18 41.33 15.94
N ALA A 191 -10.41 41.73 17.19
CA ALA A 191 -11.27 42.87 17.54
C ALA A 191 -10.61 43.80 18.58
N LYS A 192 -9.40 44.28 18.29
CA LYS A 192 -8.83 45.48 18.92
C LYS A 192 -8.08 46.33 17.91
#